data_AF-A0A1I3SPN4-F1
#
_entry.id   AF-A0A1I3SPN4-F1
#
_cell.length_a   1.000
_cell.length_b   1.000
_cell.length_c   1.000
_cell.angle_alpha   90.00
_cell.angle_beta   90.00
_cell.angle_gamma   90.00
#
_symmetry.space_group_name_H-M   'P 1'
#
loop_
_entity.id
_entity.type
_entity.pdbx_description
1 polymer ?
#
loop_
_entity_poly.entity_id
_entity_poly.type
_entity_poly.pdbx_seq_one_letter_code
_entity_poly.pdbx_strand_id
1 'polypeptide(L)'
;MSRRSPQPTDVVSELPPISYVWETPNRRPRRAEWDIPDPAAPGRLTPAMRAKLERIVRRAPEVMVKITSRTKGVAHLKSHLAYITRNGELDAETEQGATLAGRSGLKDLQQRWEDDAGLDDKRRRDGSLSVNIILSMPAGTDAVAVKESARAFAIETFGCNHDYVFVQHLDDKHPHVHLTVRSHGHDGKRLNPRKADLQAWRERFAAELRLRGIAAEATPRRTRGRVRKADRAAVLALRKRKITPDVDRLARKDVVSEVRVGRTAKDPWDEQIKSRQDAIRRRYLDYAAELQRSRVASDHVLARHIQQFVDDMPAIETRRHALKKELSELVSNRRRGAEQGGNDDVRAHKRDDERTR
;
A
#
# COMPACT_ATOMS: atom_id res chain seq x y z
N MET A 1 -1.03 30.89 -57.40
CA MET A 1 -0.04 29.87 -56.96
C MET A 1 0.73 30.45 -55.79
N SER A 2 0.67 29.81 -54.62
CA SER A 2 1.82 29.67 -53.71
C SER A 2 1.39 28.85 -52.50
N ARG A 3 1.73 27.57 -52.58
CA ARG A 3 1.66 26.60 -51.48
C ARG A 3 2.65 27.07 -50.41
N ARG A 4 2.19 27.39 -49.21
CA ARG A 4 3.09 27.44 -48.04
C ARG A 4 3.33 26.01 -47.59
N SER A 5 4.50 25.49 -47.92
CA SER A 5 5.11 24.31 -47.31
C SER A 5 5.24 24.55 -45.80
N PRO A 6 4.95 23.56 -44.93
CA PRO A 6 5.38 23.64 -43.55
C PRO A 6 6.91 23.48 -43.51
N GLN A 7 7.59 24.47 -42.92
CA GLN A 7 9.01 24.43 -42.62
C GLN A 7 9.32 23.24 -41.68
N PRO A 8 10.41 22.49 -41.90
CA PRO A 8 10.89 21.45 -41.02
C PRO A 8 11.75 22.06 -39.91
N THR A 9 11.13 22.77 -38.96
CA THR A 9 11.83 23.36 -37.81
C THR A 9 10.94 23.32 -36.57
N ASP A 10 10.86 22.14 -35.94
CA ASP A 10 10.66 22.02 -34.49
C ASP A 10 11.05 20.61 -34.00
N VAL A 11 12.01 20.01 -34.69
CA VAL A 11 12.51 18.67 -34.40
C VAL A 11 13.97 18.84 -34.03
N VAL A 12 14.31 18.53 -32.78
CA VAL A 12 15.68 18.45 -32.22
C VAL A 12 16.33 19.79 -31.77
N SER A 13 15.85 20.96 -32.19
CA SER A 13 16.38 22.25 -31.72
C SER A 13 15.74 22.72 -30.41
N GLU A 14 16.28 22.56 -29.22
CA GLU A 14 17.71 22.48 -28.92
C GLU A 14 17.82 22.20 -27.41
N LEU A 15 17.75 20.91 -27.04
CA LEU A 15 18.26 20.41 -25.76
C LEU A 15 19.80 20.50 -25.80
N PRO A 16 20.47 20.89 -24.69
CA PRO A 16 21.16 19.86 -23.88
C PRO A 16 21.22 20.21 -22.37
N PRO A 17 21.81 19.38 -21.48
CA PRO A 17 22.17 17.97 -21.59
C PRO A 17 21.49 17.08 -20.52
N ILE A 18 21.55 15.76 -20.73
CA ILE A 18 21.48 14.80 -19.63
C ILE A 18 22.74 14.98 -18.77
N SER A 19 22.56 15.42 -17.53
CA SER A 19 23.33 15.07 -16.32
C SER A 19 23.14 16.21 -15.31
N TYR A 20 22.68 16.00 -14.09
CA TYR A 20 23.18 15.05 -13.11
C TYR A 20 22.05 14.51 -12.22
N VAL A 21 22.04 13.17 -12.08
CA VAL A 21 21.92 12.50 -10.78
C VAL A 21 20.72 12.91 -9.91
N TRP A 22 19.57 12.28 -10.14
CA TRP A 22 18.64 11.99 -9.03
C TRP A 22 19.10 10.74 -8.28
N GLU A 23 20.33 10.79 -7.74
CA GLU A 23 20.43 10.48 -6.33
C GLU A 23 19.73 11.65 -5.63
N THR A 24 18.47 11.44 -5.23
CA THR A 24 18.23 11.92 -3.88
C THR A 24 19.05 10.98 -3.03
N PRO A 25 20.12 11.45 -2.35
CA PRO A 25 20.48 10.77 -1.15
C PRO A 25 19.20 10.88 -0.34
N ASN A 26 18.46 9.77 -0.25
CA ASN A 26 18.10 9.37 1.09
C ASN A 26 19.45 9.46 1.80
N ARG A 27 19.71 10.56 2.53
CA ARG A 27 20.48 10.47 3.75
C ARG A 27 19.91 9.20 4.32
N ARG A 28 20.68 8.11 4.22
CA ARG A 28 20.30 6.85 4.82
C ARG A 28 19.86 7.32 6.20
N PRO A 29 18.57 7.17 6.59
CA PRO A 29 18.29 7.32 8.00
C PRO A 29 19.35 6.46 8.65
N ARG A 30 20.15 7.08 9.53
CA ARG A 30 21.26 6.44 10.22
C ARG A 30 20.74 5.05 10.57
N ARG A 31 21.33 4.01 9.95
CA ARG A 31 20.76 2.65 9.92
C ARG A 31 20.17 2.41 11.29
N ALA A 32 18.84 2.26 11.37
CA ALA A 32 18.32 1.72 12.60
C ALA A 32 19.01 0.36 12.75
N GLU A 33 19.47 0.01 13.94
CA GLU A 33 20.12 -1.28 14.20
C GLU A 33 19.23 -2.46 13.76
N TRP A 34 17.93 -2.19 13.56
CA TRP A 34 16.87 -3.07 13.10
C TRP A 34 16.46 -2.91 11.64
N ASP A 35 17.14 -2.08 10.84
CA ASP A 35 16.95 -2.04 9.38
C ASP A 35 17.29 -3.43 8.83
N ILE A 36 16.25 -4.13 8.36
CA ILE A 36 16.40 -5.35 7.56
C ILE A 36 17.48 -5.06 6.50
N PRO A 37 18.51 -5.90 6.37
CA PRO A 37 19.49 -5.72 5.32
C PRO A 37 18.76 -5.57 3.99
N ASP A 38 19.17 -4.57 3.21
CA ASP A 38 18.91 -4.54 1.78
C ASP A 38 19.08 -5.97 1.23
N PRO A 39 18.13 -6.54 0.46
CA PRO A 39 18.29 -7.85 -0.19
C PRO A 39 19.49 -7.91 -1.17
N ALA A 40 20.37 -6.91 -1.15
CA ALA A 40 21.66 -6.82 -1.80
C ALA A 40 22.83 -7.46 -1.01
N ALA A 41 22.68 -7.85 0.26
CA ALA A 41 23.74 -8.60 0.95
C ALA A 41 23.51 -10.13 0.79
N PRO A 42 24.39 -10.87 0.09
CA PRO A 42 24.29 -12.32 -0.03
C PRO A 42 24.77 -12.97 1.28
N GLY A 43 23.97 -12.85 2.33
CA GLY A 43 24.14 -13.62 3.55
C GLY A 43 23.35 -14.92 3.45
N ARG A 44 23.91 -16.02 3.98
CA ARG A 44 23.17 -17.28 4.19
C ARG A 44 21.81 -17.02 4.84
N LEU A 45 20.84 -17.86 4.53
CA LEU A 45 19.50 -17.79 5.11
C LEU A 45 19.58 -17.87 6.65
N THR A 46 19.30 -16.75 7.32
CA THR A 46 19.27 -16.72 8.80
C THR A 46 17.99 -17.38 9.33
N PRO A 47 17.98 -17.87 10.60
CA PRO A 47 16.77 -18.41 11.21
C PRO A 47 15.58 -17.44 11.19
N ALA A 48 15.83 -16.14 11.39
CA ALA A 48 14.80 -15.10 11.32
C ALA A 48 14.23 -14.95 9.91
N MET A 49 15.08 -15.00 8.88
CA MET A 49 14.65 -14.98 7.48
C MET A 49 13.87 -16.24 7.11
N ARG A 50 14.33 -17.41 7.54
CA ARG A 50 13.64 -18.70 7.36
C ARG A 50 12.22 -18.64 7.94
N ALA A 51 12.07 -18.18 9.18
CA ALA A 51 10.76 -18.02 9.83
C ALA A 51 9.86 -17.00 9.11
N LYS A 52 10.45 -15.91 8.57
CA LYS A 52 9.70 -14.93 7.75
C LYS A 52 9.21 -15.55 6.44
N LEU A 53 10.05 -16.32 5.74
CA LEU A 53 9.65 -17.04 4.52
C LEU A 53 8.54 -18.04 4.81
N GLU A 54 8.63 -18.81 5.89
CA GLU A 54 7.58 -19.74 6.31
C GLU A 54 6.23 -19.03 6.48
N ARG A 55 6.20 -17.87 7.16
CA ARG A 55 4.97 -17.10 7.35
C ARG A 55 4.40 -16.52 6.07
N ILE A 56 5.28 -16.00 5.19
CA ILE A 56 4.87 -15.46 3.89
C ILE A 56 4.19 -16.55 3.06
N VAL A 57 4.82 -17.72 2.98
CA VAL A 57 4.35 -18.82 2.15
C VAL A 57 3.10 -19.48 2.73
N ARG A 58 3.00 -19.58 4.06
CA ARG A 58 1.75 -19.97 4.75
C ARG A 58 0.65 -18.91 4.68
N ARG A 59 0.89 -17.77 4.03
CA ARG A 59 -0.06 -16.66 3.86
C ARG A 59 -0.59 -16.16 5.21
N ALA A 60 0.31 -15.99 6.18
CA ALA A 60 -0.04 -15.41 7.48
C ALA A 60 -0.78 -14.06 7.30
N PRO A 61 -1.77 -13.76 8.17
CA PRO A 61 -2.48 -12.48 8.17
C PRO A 61 -1.55 -11.27 8.10
N GLU A 62 -1.87 -10.33 7.22
CA GLU A 62 -1.06 -9.14 7.00
C GLU A 62 -1.55 -7.98 7.87
N VAL A 63 -0.65 -7.44 8.70
CA VAL A 63 -0.99 -6.31 9.57
C VAL A 63 -1.15 -5.02 8.78
N MET A 64 -1.99 -4.11 9.27
CA MET A 64 -2.12 -2.77 8.69
C MET A 64 -1.86 -1.69 9.72
N VAL A 65 -0.78 -0.95 9.50
CA VAL A 65 -0.48 0.32 10.16
C VAL A 65 -0.60 1.44 9.14
N LYS A 66 -1.37 2.49 9.45
CA LYS A 66 -1.58 3.63 8.56
C LYS A 66 -1.68 4.92 9.36
N ILE A 67 -1.03 5.98 8.85
CA ILE A 67 -1.31 7.35 9.30
C ILE A 67 -2.59 7.81 8.59
N THR A 68 -3.63 8.11 9.37
CA THR A 68 -4.93 8.54 8.84
C THR A 68 -5.00 10.03 8.61
N SER A 69 -4.53 10.81 9.58
CA SER A 69 -4.52 12.27 9.51
C SER A 69 -3.45 12.86 10.42
N ARG A 70 -3.25 14.16 10.28
CA ARG A 70 -2.47 14.98 11.21
C ARG A 70 -3.36 16.12 11.67
N THR A 71 -3.40 16.38 12.97
CA THR A 71 -4.08 17.56 13.51
C THR A 71 -3.12 18.73 13.47
N LYS A 72 -3.60 19.94 13.17
CA LYS A 72 -2.75 21.15 13.07
C LYS A 72 -3.12 22.22 14.09
N GLY A 73 -4.30 22.11 14.70
CA GLY A 73 -4.82 23.09 15.65
C GLY A 73 -5.59 22.38 16.76
N VAL A 74 -5.70 23.06 17.89
CA VAL A 74 -6.27 22.50 19.12
C VAL A 74 -7.72 22.05 18.92
N ALA A 75 -8.54 22.86 18.25
CA ALA A 75 -9.93 22.49 17.97
C ALA A 75 -10.02 21.16 17.19
N HIS A 76 -9.20 20.98 16.16
CA HIS A 76 -9.17 19.72 15.38
C HIS A 76 -8.65 18.55 16.22
N LEU A 77 -7.67 18.78 17.10
CA LEU A 77 -7.20 17.78 18.05
C LEU A 77 -8.31 17.35 19.02
N LYS A 78 -9.01 18.30 19.65
CA LYS A 78 -10.12 18.03 20.57
C LYS A 78 -11.22 17.22 19.88
N SER A 79 -11.63 17.63 18.69
CA SER A 79 -12.62 16.89 17.89
C SER A 79 -12.13 15.48 17.53
N HIS A 80 -10.84 15.30 17.24
CA HIS A 80 -10.29 13.97 16.96
C HIS A 80 -10.30 13.07 18.19
N LEU A 81 -9.87 13.60 19.35
CA LEU A 81 -9.88 12.87 20.63
C LEU A 81 -11.31 12.48 21.02
N ALA A 82 -12.27 13.40 20.86
CA ALA A 82 -13.68 13.11 21.07
C ALA A 82 -14.20 12.03 20.10
N TYR A 83 -13.81 12.08 18.83
CA TYR A 83 -14.17 11.05 17.86
C TYR A 83 -13.66 9.65 18.24
N ILE A 84 -12.35 9.52 18.54
CA ILE A 84 -11.77 8.21 18.86
C ILE A 84 -12.25 7.66 20.21
N THR A 85 -12.65 8.51 21.15
CA THR A 85 -13.20 8.06 22.45
C THR A 85 -14.72 7.91 22.42
N ARG A 86 -15.37 8.15 21.28
CA ARG A 86 -16.85 8.23 21.17
C ARG A 86 -17.42 9.20 22.23
N ASN A 87 -16.83 10.38 22.37
CA ASN A 87 -17.15 11.39 23.39
C ASN A 87 -17.01 10.88 24.84
N GLY A 88 -16.00 10.03 25.09
CA GLY A 88 -15.73 9.46 26.42
C GLY A 88 -16.55 8.21 26.75
N GLU A 89 -17.24 7.60 25.78
CA GLU A 89 -17.90 6.30 25.95
C GLU A 89 -16.89 5.14 25.91
N LEU A 90 -15.74 5.33 25.23
CA LEU A 90 -14.66 4.36 25.18
C LEU A 90 -13.50 4.83 26.04
N ASP A 91 -12.97 3.89 26.83
CA ASP A 91 -11.77 4.10 27.64
C ASP A 91 -10.55 4.31 26.74
N ALA A 92 -9.78 5.34 27.08
CA ALA A 92 -8.52 5.66 26.41
C ALA A 92 -7.35 5.40 27.35
N GLU A 93 -6.22 4.97 26.79
CA GLU A 93 -5.03 4.68 27.58
C GLU A 93 -3.87 5.56 27.13
N THR A 94 -3.17 6.15 28.10
CA THR A 94 -2.07 7.09 27.85
C THR A 94 -0.69 6.42 27.96
N GLU A 95 0.36 7.17 27.64
CA GLU A 95 1.75 6.73 27.76
C GLU A 95 2.16 6.31 29.17
N GLN A 96 1.48 6.82 30.19
CA GLN A 96 1.71 6.51 31.61
C GLN A 96 0.99 5.23 32.06
N GLY A 97 0.25 4.57 31.18
CA GLY A 97 -0.64 3.46 31.53
C GLY A 97 -1.91 3.89 32.27
N ALA A 98 -2.17 5.19 32.37
CA ALA A 98 -3.40 5.70 32.96
C ALA A 98 -4.57 5.45 32.00
N THR A 99 -5.66 4.88 32.55
CA THR A 99 -6.93 4.73 31.82
C THR A 99 -7.79 5.96 32.06
N LEU A 100 -8.11 6.67 30.99
CA LEU A 100 -9.01 7.81 30.97
C LEU A 100 -10.41 7.30 30.62
N ALA A 101 -11.25 7.20 31.64
CA ALA A 101 -12.65 6.81 31.51
C ALA A 101 -13.55 8.05 31.50
N GLY A 102 -14.61 7.98 30.69
CA GLY A 102 -15.67 8.99 30.69
C GLY A 102 -15.32 10.34 30.07
N ARG A 103 -16.28 11.25 30.15
CA ARG A 103 -16.17 12.62 29.61
C ARG A 103 -15.19 13.50 30.36
N SER A 104 -15.00 13.28 31.66
CA SER A 104 -14.04 14.03 32.49
C SER A 104 -12.61 13.73 32.03
N GLY A 105 -12.23 12.45 31.94
CA GLY A 105 -10.89 12.06 31.48
C GLY A 105 -10.57 12.57 30.08
N LEU A 106 -11.56 12.59 29.18
CA LEU A 106 -11.42 13.19 27.85
C LEU A 106 -11.15 14.70 27.94
N LYS A 107 -11.89 15.45 28.77
CA LYS A 107 -11.70 16.89 28.94
C LYS A 107 -10.32 17.20 29.52
N ASP A 108 -9.88 16.44 30.51
CA ASP A 108 -8.57 16.63 31.14
C ASP A 108 -7.43 16.39 30.14
N LEU A 109 -7.55 15.34 29.31
CA LEU A 109 -6.60 15.08 28.22
C LEU A 109 -6.60 16.21 27.18
N GLN A 110 -7.78 16.66 26.78
CA GLN A 110 -7.95 17.76 25.83
C GLN A 110 -7.34 19.07 26.34
N GLN A 111 -7.51 19.36 27.63
CA GLN A 111 -6.93 20.55 28.27
C GLN A 111 -5.42 20.43 28.33
N ARG A 112 -4.89 19.29 28.82
CA ARG A 112 -3.44 19.06 28.90
C ARG A 112 -2.73 19.27 27.56
N TRP A 113 -3.25 18.68 26.49
CA TRP A 113 -2.64 18.83 25.16
C TRP A 113 -2.88 20.20 24.53
N GLU A 114 -3.90 20.94 24.96
CA GLU A 114 -4.08 22.36 24.59
C GLU A 114 -3.03 23.23 25.27
N ASP A 115 -2.81 23.03 26.57
CA ASP A 115 -1.82 23.77 27.36
C ASP A 115 -0.41 23.52 26.78
N ASP A 116 -0.06 22.25 26.51
CA ASP A 116 1.19 21.88 25.84
C ASP A 116 1.33 22.55 24.46
N ALA A 117 0.23 22.63 23.69
CA ALA A 117 0.25 23.27 22.38
C ALA A 117 0.40 24.79 22.48
N GLY A 118 -0.04 25.39 23.59
CA GLY A 118 0.17 26.80 23.93
C GLY A 118 1.62 27.11 24.32
N LEU A 119 2.31 26.16 24.97
CA LEU A 119 3.72 26.29 25.35
C LEU A 119 4.71 26.08 24.19
N ASP A 120 4.27 25.54 23.03
CA ASP A 120 5.10 25.37 21.83
C ASP A 120 5.22 26.69 21.04
N ASP A 121 5.87 27.71 21.61
CA ASP A 121 6.08 29.03 21.02
C ASP A 121 6.88 28.99 19.70
N LYS A 122 7.67 27.94 19.50
CA LYS A 122 8.48 27.74 18.30
C LYS A 122 7.70 27.05 17.17
N ARG A 123 6.41 26.78 17.36
CA ARG A 123 5.57 26.09 16.38
C ARG A 123 5.30 26.98 15.17
N ARG A 124 5.64 26.48 13.97
CA ARG A 124 5.13 27.05 12.73
C ARG A 124 3.61 26.90 12.65
N ARG A 125 2.91 27.89 12.08
CA ARG A 125 1.45 27.86 11.92
C ARG A 125 0.91 26.61 11.22
N ASP A 126 1.71 25.96 10.38
CA ASP A 126 1.35 24.75 9.62
C ASP A 126 1.83 23.42 10.27
N GLY A 127 2.54 23.48 11.40
CA GLY A 127 3.07 22.33 12.11
C GLY A 127 1.97 21.45 12.72
N SER A 128 2.07 20.13 12.58
CA SER A 128 1.08 19.19 13.15
C SER A 128 1.16 19.12 14.67
N LEU A 129 0.05 19.20 15.42
CA LEU A 129 0.03 18.95 16.86
C LEU A 129 0.08 17.45 17.18
N SER A 130 -0.65 16.63 16.43
CA SER A 130 -0.64 15.18 16.56
C SER A 130 -0.54 14.46 15.22
N VAL A 131 -0.03 13.23 15.26
CA VAL A 131 -0.07 12.27 14.17
C VAL A 131 -1.02 11.15 14.58
N ASN A 132 -2.04 10.91 13.77
CA ASN A 132 -3.07 9.91 14.06
C ASN A 132 -2.76 8.65 13.24
N ILE A 133 -2.63 7.54 13.94
CA ILE A 133 -2.23 6.23 13.43
C ILE A 133 -3.35 5.25 13.72
N ILE A 134 -3.64 4.37 12.78
CA ILE A 134 -4.50 3.20 13.01
C ILE A 134 -3.64 1.95 12.88
N LEU A 135 -3.77 1.06 13.86
CA LEU A 135 -3.28 -0.31 13.83
C LEU A 135 -4.49 -1.24 13.68
N SER A 136 -4.44 -2.20 12.78
CA SER A 136 -5.59 -3.08 12.52
C SER A 136 -5.16 -4.44 12.01
N MET A 137 -6.06 -5.40 12.21
CA MET A 137 -5.89 -6.79 11.81
C MET A 137 -7.09 -7.30 10.99
N PRO A 138 -6.90 -8.35 10.16
CA PRO A 138 -8.01 -9.02 9.48
C PRO A 138 -9.09 -9.52 10.45
N ALA A 139 -10.30 -9.69 9.93
CA ALA A 139 -11.43 -10.18 10.70
C ALA A 139 -11.15 -11.58 11.28
N GLY A 140 -11.66 -11.85 12.48
CA GLY A 140 -11.41 -13.11 13.20
C GLY A 140 -10.12 -13.14 14.04
N THR A 141 -9.36 -12.04 14.09
CA THR A 141 -8.25 -11.89 15.02
C THR A 141 -8.77 -11.52 16.41
N ASP A 142 -8.18 -12.07 17.48
CA ASP A 142 -8.51 -11.70 18.85
C ASP A 142 -8.26 -10.20 19.09
N ALA A 143 -9.34 -9.49 19.40
CA ALA A 143 -9.32 -8.07 19.68
C ALA A 143 -8.48 -7.74 20.93
N VAL A 144 -8.55 -8.53 22.00
CA VAL A 144 -7.83 -8.23 23.24
C VAL A 144 -6.33 -8.29 22.99
N ALA A 145 -5.86 -9.37 22.37
CA ALA A 145 -4.46 -9.49 21.98
C ALA A 145 -4.01 -8.39 20.98
N VAL A 146 -4.89 -7.92 20.08
CA VAL A 146 -4.59 -6.76 19.22
C VAL A 146 -4.38 -5.47 20.03
N LYS A 147 -5.21 -5.21 21.05
CA LYS A 147 -5.06 -4.06 21.94
C LYS A 147 -3.74 -4.13 22.70
N GLU A 148 -3.41 -5.29 23.26
CA GLU A 148 -2.17 -5.49 24.00
C GLU A 148 -0.92 -5.41 23.10
N SER A 149 -1.00 -5.89 21.86
CA SER A 149 0.06 -5.67 20.87
C SER A 149 0.21 -4.20 20.50
N ALA A 150 -0.90 -3.45 20.38
CA ALA A 150 -0.86 -2.02 20.08
C ALA A 150 -0.26 -1.22 21.25
N ARG A 151 -0.58 -1.59 22.49
CA ARG A 151 0.05 -1.05 23.70
C ARG A 151 1.56 -1.23 23.68
N ALA A 152 2.05 -2.45 23.52
CA ALA A 152 3.49 -2.71 23.50
C ALA A 152 4.19 -2.03 22.33
N PHE A 153 3.55 -2.00 21.16
CA PHE A 153 4.03 -1.22 20.02
C PHE A 153 4.19 0.27 20.36
N ALA A 154 3.20 0.87 21.04
CA ALA A 154 3.22 2.29 21.38
C ALA A 154 4.30 2.61 22.42
N ILE A 155 4.46 1.76 23.44
CA ILE A 155 5.52 1.86 24.45
C ILE A 155 6.90 1.84 23.78
N GLU A 156 7.17 0.81 22.97
CA GLU A 156 8.48 0.61 22.33
C GLU A 156 8.79 1.70 21.29
N THR A 157 7.79 2.16 20.54
CA THR A 157 8.01 3.09 19.42
C THR A 157 8.02 4.55 19.85
N PHE A 158 7.21 4.91 20.84
CA PHE A 158 6.93 6.29 21.21
C PHE A 158 7.16 6.60 22.69
N GLY A 159 7.06 5.62 23.59
CA GLY A 159 7.04 5.84 25.04
C GLY A 159 8.28 6.50 25.62
N CYS A 160 9.42 6.45 24.92
CA CYS A 160 10.64 7.12 25.37
C CYS A 160 10.67 8.64 25.10
N ASN A 161 9.88 9.15 24.15
CA ASN A 161 10.02 10.53 23.68
C ASN A 161 8.72 11.24 23.34
N HIS A 162 7.58 10.55 23.22
CA HIS A 162 6.33 11.15 22.76
C HIS A 162 5.16 10.71 23.63
N ASP A 163 4.33 11.68 23.99
CA ASP A 163 3.04 11.40 24.62
C ASP A 163 2.09 10.83 23.58
N TYR A 164 1.28 9.86 24.00
CA TYR A 164 0.33 9.23 23.11
C TYR A 164 -0.90 8.76 23.87
N VAL A 165 -1.99 8.66 23.13
CA VAL A 165 -3.23 8.07 23.62
C VAL A 165 -3.71 7.05 22.61
N PHE A 166 -4.18 5.90 23.07
CA PHE A 166 -4.80 4.92 22.20
C PHE A 166 -6.14 4.42 22.71
N VAL A 167 -7.00 4.06 21.77
CA VAL A 167 -8.37 3.57 22.00
C VAL A 167 -8.63 2.40 21.08
N GLN A 168 -9.21 1.33 21.60
CA GLN A 168 -9.65 0.20 20.80
C GLN A 168 -11.08 0.41 20.30
N HIS A 169 -11.30 0.17 19.01
CA HIS A 169 -12.62 0.16 18.37
C HIS A 169 -12.99 -1.26 17.96
N LEU A 170 -14.24 -1.65 18.25
CA LEU A 170 -14.81 -2.97 17.98
C LEU A 170 -16.09 -2.90 17.10
N ASP A 171 -16.33 -1.74 16.50
CA ASP A 171 -17.52 -1.44 15.70
C ASP A 171 -17.42 -1.95 14.24
N ASP A 172 -16.22 -2.28 13.78
CA ASP A 172 -15.98 -2.87 12.46
C ASP A 172 -15.64 -4.37 12.58
N LYS A 173 -15.79 -5.11 11.47
CA LYS A 173 -15.37 -6.51 11.34
C LYS A 173 -13.88 -6.71 11.59
N HIS A 174 -13.10 -5.64 11.42
CA HIS A 174 -11.65 -5.62 11.60
C HIS A 174 -11.31 -5.00 12.96
N PRO A 175 -10.74 -5.77 13.91
CA PRO A 175 -10.29 -5.20 15.17
C PRO A 175 -9.20 -4.16 14.89
N HIS A 176 -9.39 -2.95 15.42
CA HIS A 176 -8.47 -1.85 15.19
C HIS A 176 -8.31 -0.95 16.41
N VAL A 177 -7.15 -0.31 16.48
CA VAL A 177 -6.76 0.60 17.54
C VAL A 177 -6.40 1.93 16.91
N HIS A 178 -7.04 2.99 17.40
CA HIS A 178 -6.67 4.36 17.12
C HIS A 178 -5.56 4.77 18.07
N LEU A 179 -4.42 5.20 17.53
CA LEU A 179 -3.27 5.70 18.27
C LEU A 179 -3.00 7.15 17.84
N THR A 180 -3.14 8.09 18.75
CA THR A 180 -2.80 9.49 18.52
C THR A 180 -1.52 9.81 19.25
N VAL A 181 -0.50 10.27 18.52
CA VAL A 181 0.82 10.59 19.08
C VAL A 181 1.07 12.09 18.98
N ARG A 182 1.54 12.71 20.07
CA ARG A 182 1.94 14.11 20.06
C ARG A 182 3.12 14.29 19.12
N SER A 183 3.02 15.26 18.22
CA SER A 183 4.05 15.51 17.23
C SER A 183 5.32 16.08 17.86
N HIS A 184 5.20 16.86 18.93
CA HIS A 184 6.34 17.40 19.67
C HIS A 184 6.83 16.36 20.67
N GLY A 185 8.09 15.95 20.57
CA GLY A 185 8.74 15.02 21.49
C GLY A 185 9.37 15.74 22.68
N HIS A 186 9.69 14.99 23.74
CA HIS A 186 10.35 15.50 24.95
C HIS A 186 11.77 16.00 24.66
N ASP A 187 12.41 15.47 23.61
CA ASP A 187 13.70 15.93 23.08
C ASP A 187 13.63 17.21 22.23
N GLY A 188 12.45 17.83 22.13
CA GLY A 188 12.20 19.02 21.30
C GLY A 188 12.15 18.74 19.79
N LYS A 189 12.28 17.48 19.37
CA LYS A 189 12.16 17.11 17.95
C LYS A 189 10.75 16.69 17.61
N ARG A 190 10.40 16.92 16.34
CA ARG A 190 9.06 16.62 15.83
C ARG A 190 9.00 15.26 15.16
N LEU A 191 7.92 14.53 15.43
CA LEU A 191 7.62 13.26 14.79
C LEU A 191 7.36 13.46 13.29
N ASN A 192 8.28 12.95 12.46
CA ASN A 192 8.23 13.08 11.01
C ASN A 192 8.32 11.73 10.29
N PRO A 193 7.28 10.89 10.38
CA PRO A 193 7.31 9.55 9.83
C PRO A 193 7.42 9.59 8.31
N ARG A 194 8.41 8.87 7.81
CA ARG A 194 8.70 8.62 6.41
C ARG A 194 8.22 7.23 6.01
N LYS A 195 8.41 6.89 4.73
CA LYS A 195 7.97 5.60 4.17
C LYS A 195 8.66 4.40 4.82
N ALA A 196 9.93 4.54 5.19
CA ALA A 196 10.70 3.48 5.87
C ALA A 196 10.15 3.23 7.27
N ASP A 197 9.92 4.30 8.04
CA ASP A 197 9.35 4.22 9.40
C ASP A 197 8.01 3.49 9.40
N LEU A 198 7.13 3.79 8.42
CA LEU A 198 5.86 3.06 8.30
C LEU A 198 6.02 1.56 8.05
N GLN A 199 7.07 1.14 7.35
CA GLN A 199 7.35 -0.30 7.17
C GLN A 199 7.87 -0.90 8.47
N ALA A 200 8.81 -0.23 9.14
CA ALA A 200 9.33 -0.66 10.43
C ALA A 200 8.22 -0.78 11.48
N TRP A 201 7.28 0.17 11.52
CA TRP A 201 6.14 0.12 12.44
C TRP A 201 5.23 -1.08 12.18
N ARG A 202 4.99 -1.44 10.90
CA ARG A 202 4.23 -2.66 10.57
C ARG A 202 4.96 -3.91 11.02
N GLU A 203 6.27 -3.99 10.79
CA GLU A 203 7.07 -5.15 11.19
C GLU A 203 7.16 -5.29 12.70
N ARG A 204 7.28 -4.18 13.43
CA ARG A 204 7.22 -4.13 14.89
C ARG A 204 5.87 -4.60 15.41
N PHE A 205 4.78 -4.05 14.89
CA PHE A 205 3.43 -4.47 15.30
C PHE A 205 3.17 -5.95 14.99
N ALA A 206 3.62 -6.45 13.84
CA ALA A 206 3.57 -7.88 13.52
C ALA A 206 4.41 -8.73 14.48
N ALA A 207 5.57 -8.24 14.94
CA ALA A 207 6.37 -8.92 15.96
C ALA A 207 5.62 -8.98 17.30
N GLU A 208 5.02 -7.88 17.75
CA GLU A 208 4.23 -7.82 18.99
C GLU A 208 3.00 -8.74 18.98
N LEU A 209 2.35 -8.90 17.82
CA LEU A 209 1.26 -9.86 17.63
C LEU A 209 1.74 -11.30 17.75
N ARG A 210 2.90 -11.61 17.16
CA ARG A 210 3.50 -12.96 17.23
C ARG A 210 3.90 -13.35 18.64
N LEU A 211 4.42 -12.41 19.43
CA LEU A 211 4.72 -12.64 20.85
C LEU A 211 3.48 -13.04 21.66
N ARG A 212 2.29 -12.66 21.19
CA ARG A 212 0.99 -12.97 21.81
C ARG A 212 0.24 -14.09 21.10
N GLY A 213 0.95 -14.90 20.30
CA GLY A 213 0.38 -16.07 19.63
C GLY A 213 -0.44 -15.78 18.37
N ILE A 214 -0.56 -14.52 17.94
CA ILE A 214 -1.26 -14.18 16.70
C ILE A 214 -0.30 -14.32 15.52
N ALA A 215 -0.66 -15.19 14.57
CA ALA A 215 0.06 -15.28 13.29
C ALA A 215 -0.09 -13.97 12.52
N ALA A 216 1.00 -13.24 12.37
CA ALA A 216 1.02 -11.94 11.72
C ALA A 216 2.31 -11.72 10.91
N GLU A 217 2.18 -11.04 9.77
CA GLU A 217 3.30 -10.61 8.95
C GLU A 217 3.08 -9.21 8.37
N ALA A 218 4.16 -8.55 7.98
CA ALA A 218 4.15 -7.20 7.43
C ALA A 218 4.86 -7.15 6.07
N THR A 219 4.36 -7.89 5.09
CA THR A 219 5.02 -8.03 3.79
C THR A 219 4.60 -6.93 2.82
N PRO A 220 5.55 -6.15 2.27
CA PRO A 220 5.25 -5.15 1.26
C PRO A 220 4.48 -5.77 0.09
N ARG A 221 3.45 -5.07 -0.39
CA ARG A 221 2.58 -5.53 -1.48
C ARG A 221 3.35 -6.08 -2.70
N ARG A 222 4.42 -5.40 -3.09
CA ARG A 222 5.28 -5.78 -4.23
C ARG A 222 5.92 -7.16 -4.05
N THR A 223 6.25 -7.52 -2.81
CA THR A 223 6.92 -8.77 -2.45
C THR A 223 5.95 -9.96 -2.55
N ARG A 224 4.63 -9.69 -2.54
CA ARG A 224 3.55 -10.67 -2.76
C ARG A 224 3.09 -10.76 -4.23
N GLY A 225 3.89 -10.27 -5.18
CA GLY A 225 3.52 -10.24 -6.61
C GLY A 225 2.45 -9.22 -7.00
N ARG A 226 1.85 -8.49 -6.05
CA ARG A 226 0.79 -7.51 -6.33
C ARG A 226 1.36 -6.16 -6.75
N VAL A 227 1.43 -5.93 -8.06
CA VAL A 227 1.92 -4.66 -8.62
C VAL A 227 0.91 -3.53 -8.42
N ARG A 228 -0.37 -3.80 -8.72
CA ARG A 228 -1.45 -2.81 -8.70
C ARG A 228 -1.70 -2.28 -7.30
N LYS A 229 -1.85 -0.96 -7.19
CA LYS A 229 -2.39 -0.33 -5.97
C LYS A 229 -3.91 -0.57 -5.94
N ALA A 230 -4.45 -0.72 -4.74
CA ALA A 230 -5.89 -0.68 -4.55
C ALA A 230 -6.42 0.69 -5.00
N ASP A 231 -7.62 0.70 -5.56
CA ASP A 231 -8.28 1.94 -5.94
C ASP A 231 -8.61 2.77 -4.70
N ARG A 232 -8.60 4.09 -4.87
CA ARG A 232 -8.96 5.01 -3.78
C ARG A 232 -10.43 4.80 -3.42
N ALA A 233 -10.76 4.94 -2.13
CA ALA A 233 -12.13 4.79 -1.64
C ALA A 233 -13.15 5.66 -2.43
N ALA A 234 -12.77 6.89 -2.79
CA ALA A 234 -13.62 7.76 -3.63
C ALA A 234 -13.92 7.17 -5.02
N VAL A 235 -12.92 6.55 -5.66
CA VAL A 235 -13.07 5.88 -6.97
C VAL A 235 -13.98 4.66 -6.83
N LEU A 236 -13.79 3.87 -5.77
CA LEU A 236 -14.65 2.72 -5.49
C LEU A 236 -16.10 3.15 -5.21
N ALA A 237 -16.30 4.24 -4.46
CA ALA A 237 -17.62 4.78 -4.16
C ALA A 237 -18.35 5.27 -5.43
N LEU A 238 -17.64 5.96 -6.33
CA LEU A 238 -18.21 6.39 -7.62
C LEU A 238 -18.64 5.18 -8.47
N ARG A 239 -17.78 4.17 -8.59
CA ARG A 239 -18.10 2.93 -9.32
C ARG A 239 -19.28 2.18 -8.70
N LYS A 240 -19.37 2.13 -7.36
CA LYS A 240 -20.52 1.54 -6.65
C LYS A 240 -21.82 2.27 -6.97
N ARG A 241 -21.75 3.59 -7.19
CA ARG A 241 -22.86 4.42 -7.67
C ARG A 241 -23.08 4.35 -9.18
N LYS A 242 -22.38 3.46 -9.90
CA LYS A 242 -22.39 3.32 -11.37
C LYS A 242 -21.96 4.59 -12.13
N ILE A 243 -21.25 5.50 -11.46
CA ILE A 243 -20.68 6.70 -12.08
C ILE A 243 -19.26 6.36 -12.54
N THR A 244 -18.93 6.65 -13.81
CA THR A 244 -17.58 6.43 -14.34
C THR A 244 -16.63 7.53 -13.86
N PRO A 245 -15.58 7.21 -13.09
CA PRO A 245 -14.60 8.20 -12.63
C PRO A 245 -13.78 8.77 -13.78
N ASP A 246 -13.35 10.03 -13.67
CA ASP A 246 -12.50 10.69 -14.67
C ASP A 246 -11.19 9.94 -14.94
N VAL A 247 -10.60 9.37 -13.89
CA VAL A 247 -9.40 8.54 -14.00
C VAL A 247 -9.60 7.29 -14.86
N ASP A 248 -10.82 6.76 -14.94
CA ASP A 248 -11.16 5.61 -15.79
C ASP A 248 -11.39 6.08 -17.23
N ARG A 249 -12.07 7.22 -17.41
CA ARG A 249 -12.32 7.84 -18.72
C ARG A 249 -11.02 8.24 -19.41
N LEU A 250 -10.11 8.91 -18.70
CA LEU A 250 -8.79 9.31 -19.22
C LEU A 250 -7.95 8.09 -19.60
N ALA A 251 -7.84 7.11 -18.69
CA ALA A 251 -7.07 5.89 -18.97
C ALA A 251 -7.58 5.13 -20.21
N ARG A 252 -8.90 5.08 -20.44
CA ARG A 252 -9.48 4.49 -21.65
C ARG A 252 -9.15 5.31 -22.90
N LYS A 253 -9.25 6.64 -22.83
CA LYS A 253 -8.93 7.54 -23.94
C LYS A 253 -7.47 7.39 -24.37
N ASP A 254 -6.55 7.31 -23.41
CA ASP A 254 -5.12 7.15 -23.66
C ASP A 254 -4.81 5.80 -24.32
N VAL A 255 -5.43 4.71 -23.86
CA VAL A 255 -5.24 3.39 -24.47
C VAL A 255 -5.80 3.35 -25.90
N VAL A 256 -6.95 3.95 -26.16
CA VAL A 256 -7.54 4.01 -27.51
C VAL A 256 -6.70 4.85 -28.46
N SER A 257 -6.17 5.99 -28.01
CA SER A 257 -5.31 6.84 -28.84
C SER A 257 -4.02 6.11 -29.23
N GLU A 258 -3.40 5.38 -28.31
CA GLU A 258 -2.20 4.59 -28.61
C GLU A 258 -2.44 3.47 -29.61
N VAL A 259 -3.54 2.72 -29.46
CA VAL A 259 -3.90 1.65 -30.40
C VAL A 259 -4.16 2.22 -31.79
N ARG A 260 -4.82 3.39 -31.89
CA ARG A 260 -5.05 4.06 -33.17
C ARG A 260 -3.77 4.54 -33.85
N VAL A 261 -2.81 5.04 -33.07
CA VAL A 261 -1.53 5.56 -33.59
C VAL A 261 -0.55 4.41 -33.90
N GLY A 262 -0.88 3.16 -33.54
CA GLY A 262 0.04 2.02 -33.69
C GLY A 262 1.27 2.11 -32.79
N ARG A 263 1.25 3.02 -31.80
CA ARG A 263 2.35 3.18 -30.84
C ARG A 263 2.21 2.11 -29.76
N THR A 264 2.91 1.00 -29.95
CA THR A 264 3.31 0.10 -28.85
C THR A 264 4.52 0.68 -28.12
N ALA A 265 4.47 1.96 -27.74
CA ALA A 265 5.51 2.54 -26.90
C ALA A 265 5.46 1.83 -25.55
N LYS A 266 6.54 1.10 -25.23
CA LYS A 266 6.73 0.49 -23.92
C LYS A 266 6.94 1.63 -22.93
N ASP A 267 6.04 1.78 -21.96
CA ASP A 267 6.23 2.82 -20.94
C ASP A 267 7.44 2.44 -20.08
N PRO A 268 8.43 3.34 -19.88
CA PRO A 268 9.61 3.05 -19.05
C PRO A 268 9.27 2.54 -17.64
N TRP A 269 8.13 2.98 -17.10
CA TRP A 269 7.61 2.55 -15.80
C TRP A 269 7.15 1.09 -15.79
N ASP A 270 6.60 0.57 -16.88
CA ASP A 270 6.15 -0.82 -16.98
C ASP A 270 7.36 -1.77 -17.00
N GLU A 271 8.44 -1.41 -17.69
CA GLU A 271 9.70 -2.17 -17.70
C GLU A 271 10.37 -2.17 -16.32
N GLN A 272 10.42 -1.02 -15.65
CA GLN A 272 10.98 -0.95 -14.30
C GLN A 272 10.17 -1.76 -13.29
N ILE A 273 8.84 -1.75 -13.41
CA ILE A 273 7.93 -2.59 -12.60
C ILE A 273 8.23 -4.07 -12.84
N LYS A 274 8.35 -4.48 -14.12
CA LYS A 274 8.65 -5.85 -14.49
C LYS A 274 10.00 -6.31 -13.96
N SER A 275 11.06 -5.55 -14.25
CA SER A 275 12.42 -5.81 -13.76
C SER A 275 12.44 -5.97 -12.23
N ARG A 276 11.75 -5.10 -11.50
CA ARG A 276 11.66 -5.19 -10.04
C ARG A 276 10.91 -6.45 -9.57
N GLN A 277 9.84 -6.84 -10.24
CA GLN A 277 9.10 -8.06 -9.91
C GLN A 277 9.92 -9.32 -10.24
N ASP A 278 10.60 -9.33 -11.38
CA ASP A 278 11.48 -10.42 -11.77
C ASP A 278 12.63 -10.58 -10.76
N ALA A 279 13.22 -9.48 -10.28
CA ALA A 279 14.21 -9.51 -9.22
C ALA A 279 13.66 -10.12 -7.91
N ILE A 280 12.43 -9.76 -7.52
CA ILE A 280 11.77 -10.34 -6.33
C ILE A 280 11.55 -11.85 -6.50
N ARG A 281 11.03 -12.28 -7.65
CA ARG A 281 10.79 -13.70 -7.96
C ARG A 281 12.09 -14.49 -7.96
N ARG A 282 13.13 -13.98 -8.61
CA ARG A 282 14.48 -14.58 -8.60
C ARG A 282 15.00 -14.75 -7.18
N ARG A 283 14.84 -13.74 -6.32
CA ARG A 283 15.25 -13.85 -4.91
C ARG A 283 14.53 -14.97 -4.14
N TYR A 284 13.24 -15.17 -4.36
CA TYR A 284 12.55 -16.31 -3.77
C TYR A 284 13.08 -17.65 -4.26
N LEU A 285 13.38 -17.76 -5.56
CA LEU A 285 13.96 -18.96 -6.14
C LEU A 285 15.39 -19.22 -5.64
N ASP A 286 16.19 -18.16 -5.46
CA ASP A 286 17.52 -18.25 -4.84
C ASP A 286 17.42 -18.86 -3.43
N TYR A 287 16.46 -18.40 -2.61
CA TYR A 287 16.23 -18.97 -1.27
C TYR A 287 15.73 -20.41 -1.32
N ALA A 288 14.86 -20.76 -2.28
CA ALA A 288 14.42 -22.15 -2.46
C ALA A 288 15.59 -23.06 -2.84
N ALA A 289 16.49 -22.62 -3.71
CA ALA A 289 17.69 -23.35 -4.12
C ALA A 289 18.73 -23.47 -2.99
N GLU A 290 18.84 -22.47 -2.11
CA GLU A 290 19.65 -22.57 -0.89
C GLU A 290 19.07 -23.60 0.08
N LEU A 291 17.76 -23.57 0.34
CA LEU A 291 17.06 -24.52 1.22
C LEU A 291 17.10 -25.95 0.68
N GLN A 292 17.07 -26.14 -0.64
CA GLN A 292 17.22 -27.47 -1.27
C GLN A 292 18.60 -28.08 -1.10
N ARG A 293 19.64 -27.26 -0.90
CA ARG A 293 21.01 -27.73 -0.63
C ARG A 293 21.25 -28.05 0.84
N SER A 294 20.32 -27.68 1.72
CA SER A 294 20.35 -28.06 3.14
C SER A 294 20.16 -29.57 3.29
N ARG A 295 20.69 -30.15 4.37
CA ARG A 295 20.47 -31.58 4.71
C ARG A 295 19.21 -31.80 5.55
N VAL A 296 18.45 -30.73 5.84
CA VAL A 296 17.32 -30.77 6.76
C VAL A 296 16.01 -31.00 6.01
N ALA A 297 15.26 -32.05 6.38
CA ALA A 297 13.99 -32.40 5.73
C ALA A 297 12.96 -31.23 5.70
N SER A 298 12.86 -30.46 6.78
CA SER A 298 11.96 -29.30 6.85
C SER A 298 12.32 -28.20 5.86
N ASP A 299 13.60 -28.06 5.50
CA ASP A 299 14.06 -27.05 4.55
C ASP A 299 13.64 -27.41 3.11
N HIS A 300 13.67 -28.69 2.75
CA HIS A 300 13.13 -29.15 1.47
C HIS A 300 11.61 -28.93 1.36
N VAL A 301 10.86 -29.12 2.45
CA VAL A 301 9.43 -28.80 2.49
C VAL A 301 9.20 -27.31 2.28
N LEU A 302 9.94 -26.46 2.99
CA LEU A 302 9.86 -25.01 2.82
C LEU A 302 10.24 -24.57 1.40
N ALA A 303 11.28 -25.15 0.80
CA ALA A 303 11.67 -24.85 -0.56
C ALA A 303 10.57 -25.14 -1.59
N ARG A 304 9.89 -26.29 -1.48
CA ARG A 304 8.73 -26.62 -2.34
C ARG A 304 7.61 -25.62 -2.16
N HIS A 305 7.32 -25.24 -0.92
CA HIS A 305 6.30 -24.24 -0.66
C HIS A 305 6.68 -22.86 -1.24
N ILE A 306 7.95 -22.45 -1.19
CA ILE A 306 8.43 -21.20 -1.80
C ILE A 306 8.27 -21.23 -3.33
N GLN A 307 8.60 -22.35 -3.98
CA GLN A 307 8.40 -22.52 -5.41
C GLN A 307 6.93 -22.37 -5.77
N GLN A 308 6.04 -23.11 -5.09
CA GLN A 308 4.59 -22.98 -5.28
C GLN A 308 4.10 -21.55 -5.07
N PHE A 309 4.62 -20.85 -4.05
CA PHE A 309 4.26 -19.46 -3.80
C PHE A 309 4.64 -18.51 -4.94
N VAL A 310 5.79 -18.73 -5.60
CA VAL A 310 6.22 -17.97 -6.78
C VAL A 310 5.34 -18.29 -7.97
N ASP A 311 4.99 -19.56 -8.18
CA ASP A 311 4.12 -20.01 -9.26
C ASP A 311 2.69 -19.47 -9.12
N ASP A 312 2.18 -19.39 -7.90
CA ASP A 312 0.89 -18.79 -7.55
C ASP A 312 0.87 -17.25 -7.67
N MET A 313 2.02 -16.59 -7.89
CA MET A 313 2.03 -15.12 -7.95
C MET A 313 1.24 -14.63 -9.17
N PRO A 314 0.41 -13.59 -9.00
CA PRO A 314 -0.32 -13.02 -10.13
C PRO A 314 0.63 -12.52 -11.21
N ALA A 315 0.17 -12.55 -12.46
CA ALA A 315 0.90 -11.96 -13.58
C ALA A 315 1.22 -10.48 -13.32
N ILE A 316 2.35 -10.03 -13.86
CA ILE A 316 2.84 -8.64 -13.75
C ILE A 316 2.00 -7.76 -14.70
N GLU A 317 0.73 -7.58 -14.36
CA GLU A 317 -0.21 -6.80 -15.14
C GLU A 317 -0.42 -5.44 -14.50
N THR A 318 -0.06 -4.38 -15.23
CA THR A 318 -0.40 -3.02 -14.85
C THR A 318 -1.85 -2.71 -15.25
N ARG A 319 -2.40 -1.62 -14.72
CA ARG A 319 -3.77 -1.20 -15.05
C ARG A 319 -3.95 -0.99 -16.56
N ARG A 320 -2.90 -0.52 -17.23
CA ARG A 320 -2.85 -0.30 -18.67
C ARG A 320 -2.85 -1.61 -19.46
N HIS A 321 -2.09 -2.61 -19.03
CA HIS A 321 -2.13 -3.96 -19.63
C HIS A 321 -3.54 -4.55 -19.57
N ALA A 322 -4.21 -4.44 -18.42
CA ALA A 322 -5.59 -4.91 -18.27
C ALA A 322 -6.56 -4.19 -19.23
N LEU A 323 -6.47 -2.86 -19.34
CA LEU A 323 -7.29 -2.07 -20.28
C LEU A 323 -7.01 -2.41 -21.76
N LYS A 324 -5.74 -2.67 -22.11
CA LYS A 324 -5.37 -3.11 -23.47
C LYS A 324 -5.95 -4.48 -23.78
N LYS A 325 -5.92 -5.42 -22.82
CA LYS A 325 -6.52 -6.75 -22.95
C LYS A 325 -8.04 -6.66 -23.12
N GLU A 326 -8.73 -5.90 -22.27
CA GLU A 326 -10.18 -5.64 -22.39
C GLU A 326 -10.55 -5.05 -23.75
N LEU A 327 -9.78 -4.06 -24.23
CA LEU A 327 -10.02 -3.45 -25.54
C LEU A 327 -9.80 -4.44 -26.69
N SER A 328 -8.74 -5.26 -26.60
CA SER A 328 -8.47 -6.32 -27.58
C SER A 328 -9.58 -7.36 -27.61
N GLU A 329 -10.06 -7.81 -26.45
CA GLU A 329 -11.18 -8.76 -26.34
C GLU A 329 -12.47 -8.18 -26.92
N LEU A 330 -12.77 -6.91 -26.66
CA LEU A 330 -13.93 -6.22 -27.25
C LEU A 330 -13.83 -6.13 -28.78
N VAL A 331 -12.66 -5.79 -29.33
CA VAL A 331 -12.44 -5.75 -30.78
C VAL A 331 -12.58 -7.15 -31.39
N SER A 332 -12.01 -8.17 -30.76
CA SER A 332 -12.10 -9.57 -31.22
C SER A 332 -13.54 -10.11 -31.14
N ASN A 333 -14.31 -9.75 -30.12
CA ASN A 333 -15.72 -10.13 -30.01
C ASN A 333 -16.58 -9.41 -31.06
N ARG A 334 -16.28 -8.14 -31.36
CA ARG A 334 -16.98 -7.41 -32.43
C ARG A 334 -16.69 -7.99 -33.81
N ARG A 335 -15.45 -8.41 -34.08
CA ARG A 335 -15.08 -9.12 -35.31
C ARG A 335 -15.80 -10.46 -35.44
N ARG A 336 -15.79 -11.28 -34.38
CA ARG A 336 -16.53 -12.56 -34.35
C ARG A 336 -18.04 -12.39 -34.53
N GLY A 337 -18.64 -11.35 -33.94
CA GLY A 337 -20.06 -11.03 -34.14
C GLY A 337 -20.38 -10.55 -35.56
N ALA A 338 -19.47 -9.80 -36.21
CA ALA A 338 -19.63 -9.38 -37.60
C ALA A 338 -19.47 -10.56 -38.59
N GLU A 339 -18.57 -11.51 -38.30
CA GLU A 339 -18.39 -12.73 -39.08
C GLU A 339 -19.59 -13.70 -38.95
N GLN A 340 -20.25 -13.74 -37.79
CA GLN A 340 -21.47 -14.53 -37.60
C GLN A 340 -22.70 -13.88 -38.25
N GLY A 341 -22.89 -12.56 -38.12
CA GLY A 341 -23.99 -11.83 -38.77
C GLY A 341 -23.88 -11.81 -40.31
N GLY A 342 -22.66 -11.78 -40.86
CA GLY A 342 -22.46 -11.89 -42.31
C GLY A 342 -22.75 -13.27 -42.87
N ASN A 343 -22.71 -14.33 -42.05
CA ASN A 343 -23.04 -15.69 -42.49
C ASN A 343 -24.55 -15.96 -42.46
N ASP A 344 -25.30 -15.24 -41.62
CA ASP A 344 -26.77 -15.27 -41.59
C ASP A 344 -27.38 -14.50 -42.78
N ASP A 345 -26.79 -13.38 -43.20
CA ASP A 345 -27.22 -12.65 -44.41
C ASP A 345 -26.95 -13.44 -45.71
N VAL A 346 -25.84 -14.19 -45.79
CA VAL A 346 -25.54 -15.07 -46.94
C VAL A 346 -26.50 -16.28 -46.98
N ARG A 347 -26.99 -16.76 -45.83
CA ARG A 347 -28.02 -17.81 -45.77
C ARG A 347 -29.43 -17.30 -46.09
N ALA A 348 -29.74 -16.04 -45.76
CA ALA A 348 -31.00 -15.42 -46.11
C ALA A 348 -31.09 -15.15 -47.63
N HIS A 349 -30.03 -14.59 -48.24
CA HIS A 349 -30.02 -14.33 -49.68
C HIS A 349 -30.03 -15.58 -50.56
N LYS A 350 -29.50 -16.72 -50.07
CA LYS A 350 -29.58 -17.99 -50.81
C LYS A 350 -30.96 -18.64 -50.81
N ARG A 351 -31.87 -18.25 -49.90
CA ARG A 351 -33.25 -18.78 -49.85
C ARG A 351 -34.22 -18.00 -50.73
N ASP A 352 -33.93 -16.74 -51.04
CA ASP A 352 -34.78 -15.93 -51.92
C ASP A 352 -34.51 -16.20 -53.42
N ASP A 353 -33.29 -16.61 -53.78
CA ASP A 353 -32.95 -16.95 -55.18
C ASP A 353 -33.50 -18.32 -55.64
N GLU A 354 -33.94 -19.17 -54.72
CA GLU A 354 -34.53 -20.49 -55.02
C GLU A 354 -36.06 -20.46 -55.18
N ARG A 355 -36.70 -19.29 -54.99
CA ARG A 355 -38.16 -19.13 -55.06
C ARG A 355 -38.69 -18.51 -56.36
N THR A 356 -37.79 -18.18 -57.29
CA THR A 356 -38.12 -17.69 -58.64
C THR A 356 -37.53 -18.60 -59.70
N ARG A 357 -38.09 -19.81 -59.85
CA ARG A 357 -38.05 -20.59 -61.08
C ARG A 357 -39.35 -21.36 -61.26
#